data_AF-A0A6N8BB06-F1
#
_entry.id   AF-A0A6N8BB06-F1
#
_cell.length_a   1.000
_cell.length_b   1.000
_cell.length_c   1.000
_cell.angle_alpha   90.00
_cell.angle_beta   90.00
_cell.angle_gamma   90.00
#
_symmetry.space_group_name_H-M   'P 1'
#
loop_
_entity.id
_entity.type
_entity.pdbx_description
1 polymer ?
#
loop_
_entity_poly.entity_id
_entity_poly.type
_entity_poly.pdbx_seq_one_letter_code
_entity_poly.pdbx_strand_id
1 'polypeptide(L)'
;MTYPLTRSIRETAAVADGWQVGTLVIHGNTYHLETDSRLIDITEDHTVEVMNGNNWQAIGQDNLAKKTAEGWPLLAGMKARVKHNGR
;
A
#
# COMPACT_ATOMS: atom_id res chain seq x y z
N MET A 1 -5.07 -20.37 -4.66
CA MET A 1 -3.94 -20.73 -3.77
C MET A 1 -2.76 -19.84 -4.09
N THR A 2 -2.39 -18.94 -3.18
CA THR A 2 -1.20 -18.08 -3.35
C THR A 2 0.00 -18.80 -2.75
N TYR A 3 1.04 -19.02 -3.55
CA TYR A 3 2.28 -19.63 -3.06
C TYR A 3 3.06 -18.58 -2.25
N PRO A 4 3.39 -18.85 -0.97
CA PRO A 4 4.06 -17.88 -0.11
C PRO A 4 5.39 -17.39 -0.69
N LEU A 5 6.13 -18.25 -1.41
CA LEU A 5 7.36 -17.88 -2.09
C LEU A 5 7.17 -16.78 -3.14
N THR A 6 6.15 -16.91 -4.00
CA THR A 6 5.90 -15.94 -5.07
C THR A 6 5.60 -14.56 -4.50
N ARG A 7 4.97 -14.49 -3.33
CA ARG A 7 4.70 -13.24 -2.63
C ARG A 7 5.98 -12.63 -2.09
N SER A 8 6.81 -13.40 -1.39
CA SER A 8 8.09 -12.92 -0.86
C SER A 8 9.02 -12.41 -1.97
N ILE A 9 9.12 -13.11 -3.10
CA ILE A 9 9.94 -12.68 -4.24
C ILE A 9 9.46 -11.32 -4.80
N ARG A 10 8.15 -11.11 -4.89
CA ARG A 10 7.57 -9.84 -5.36
C ARG A 10 7.83 -8.68 -4.40
N GLU A 11 7.78 -8.95 -3.10
CA GLU A 11 8.11 -7.95 -2.09
C GLU A 11 9.59 -7.57 -2.18
N THR A 12 10.48 -8.55 -2.32
CA THR A 12 11.91 -8.31 -2.53
C THR A 12 12.17 -7.52 -3.81
N ALA A 13 11.50 -7.86 -4.91
CA ALA A 13 11.60 -7.12 -6.17
C ALA A 13 11.09 -5.68 -6.07
N ALA A 14 9.98 -5.46 -5.35
CA ALA A 14 9.46 -4.12 -5.11
C ALA A 14 10.45 -3.28 -4.30
N VAL A 15 11.05 -3.84 -3.24
CA VAL A 15 12.08 -3.15 -2.45
C VAL A 15 13.31 -2.83 -3.31
N ALA A 16 13.75 -3.74 -4.17
CA ALA A 16 14.86 -3.51 -5.09
C ALA A 16 14.57 -2.39 -6.10
N ASP A 17 13.31 -2.21 -6.52
CA ASP A 17 12.85 -1.10 -7.38
C ASP A 17 12.64 0.22 -6.61
N GLY A 18 12.99 0.25 -5.31
CA GLY A 18 12.91 1.44 -4.47
C GLY A 18 11.54 1.69 -3.83
N TRP A 19 10.65 0.69 -3.85
CA TRP A 19 9.39 0.75 -3.13
C TRP A 19 9.57 0.41 -1.65
N GLN A 20 8.76 1.05 -0.81
CA GLN A 20 8.56 0.67 0.58
C GLN A 20 7.32 -0.20 0.65
N VAL A 21 7.40 -1.36 1.31
CA VAL A 21 6.32 -2.35 1.35
C VAL A 21 5.82 -2.50 2.78
N GLY A 22 4.51 -2.49 2.98
CA GLY A 22 3.90 -2.52 4.30
C GLY A 22 2.39 -2.75 4.25
N THR A 23 1.71 -2.43 5.34
CA THR A 23 0.25 -2.48 5.48
C THR A 23 -0.31 -1.07 5.39
N LEU A 24 -1.34 -0.86 4.58
CA LEU A 24 -2.03 0.42 4.48
C LEU A 24 -2.90 0.62 5.72
N VAL A 25 -2.60 1.67 6.49
CA VAL A 25 -3.36 2.08 7.67
C VAL A 25 -4.06 3.40 7.35
N ILE A 26 -5.36 3.45 7.60
CA ILE A 26 -6.19 4.63 7.34
C ILE A 26 -6.83 5.04 8.66
N HIS A 27 -6.52 6.25 9.13
CA HIS A 27 -7.04 6.79 10.37
C HIS A 27 -7.64 8.18 10.12
N GLY A 28 -8.97 8.26 10.14
CA GLY A 28 -9.69 9.47 9.75
C GLY A 28 -9.39 9.87 8.31
N ASN A 29 -8.73 11.01 8.13
CA ASN A 29 -8.29 11.56 6.84
C ASN A 29 -6.78 11.40 6.58
N THR A 30 -6.07 10.63 7.41
CA THR A 30 -4.64 10.37 7.26
C THR A 30 -4.39 8.95 6.78
N TYR A 31 -3.41 8.80 5.88
CA TYR A 31 -3.05 7.53 5.25
C TYR A 31 -1.59 7.24 5.56
N HIS A 32 -1.32 6.02 6.00
CA HIS A 32 0.01 5.61 6.44
C HIS A 32 0.37 4.24 5.87
N LEU A 33 1.65 4.03 5.59
CA LEU A 33 2.20 2.71 5.37
C LEU A 33 2.89 2.25 6.65
N GLU A 34 2.31 1.25 7.31
CA GLU A 34 2.96 0.55 8.42
C GLU A 34 3.91 -0.50 7.86
N THR A 35 5.20 -0.26 8.02
CA THR A 35 6.26 -1.24 7.75
C THR A 35 6.69 -1.89 9.06
N ASP A 36 7.51 -2.94 8.98
CA ASP A 36 8.03 -3.63 10.17
C ASP A 36 8.78 -2.70 11.16
N SER A 37 9.36 -1.60 10.66
CA SER A 37 10.26 -0.74 11.43
C SER A 37 9.78 0.70 11.61
N ARG A 38 8.74 1.13 10.88
CA ARG A 38 8.23 2.51 10.92
C ARG A 38 6.85 2.65 10.29
N LEU A 39 6.18 3.72 10.68
CA LEU A 39 5.01 4.26 10.01
C LEU A 39 5.46 5.35 9.01
N ILE A 40 4.91 5.35 7.80
CA ILE A 40 5.28 6.30 6.74
C ILE A 40 4.03 7.05 6.30
N ASP A 41 4.01 8.36 6.49
CA ASP A 41 2.94 9.21 5.99
C ASP A 41 2.86 9.17 4.45
N ILE A 42 1.66 8.89 3.95
CA ILE A 42 1.38 8.87 2.51
C ILE A 42 0.78 10.22 2.13
N THR A 43 1.52 10.99 1.34
CA THR A 43 1.10 12.26 0.76
C THR A 43 0.84 12.14 -0.74
N GLU A 44 0.43 13.25 -1.38
CA GLU A 44 0.25 13.35 -2.83
C GLU A 44 1.53 13.14 -3.65
N ASP A 45 2.70 13.37 -3.06
CA ASP A 45 4.01 13.10 -3.68
C ASP A 45 4.36 11.61 -3.74
N HIS A 46 3.49 10.74 -3.25
CA HIS A 46 3.69 9.31 -3.23
C HIS A 46 2.80 8.60 -4.24
N THR A 47 3.40 7.67 -4.99
CA THR A 47 2.65 6.63 -5.69
C THR A 47 2.34 5.50 -4.73
N VAL A 48 1.07 5.08 -4.69
CA VAL A 48 0.58 4.01 -3.81
C VAL A 48 -0.01 2.89 -4.66
N GLU A 49 0.38 1.67 -4.35
CA GLU A 49 -0.23 0.49 -4.94
C GLU A 49 -0.61 -0.52 -3.87
N VAL A 50 -1.76 -1.19 -4.02
CA VAL A 50 -2.19 -2.26 -3.13
C VAL A 50 -2.02 -3.61 -3.81
N MET A 51 -1.76 -4.65 -3.02
CA MET A 51 -1.71 -6.01 -3.50
C MET A 51 -3.14 -6.50 -3.73
N ASN A 52 -3.49 -6.74 -5.00
CA ASN A 52 -4.74 -7.36 -5.39
C ASN A 52 -4.46 -8.73 -6.03
N GLY A 53 -4.71 -9.79 -5.28
CA GLY A 53 -4.31 -11.14 -5.67
C GLY A 53 -2.79 -11.26 -5.76
N ASN A 54 -2.26 -11.39 -6.98
CA ASN A 54 -0.82 -11.53 -7.26
C ASN A 54 -0.19 -10.30 -7.93
N ASN A 55 -0.94 -9.22 -8.07
CA ASN A 55 -0.48 -8.01 -8.76
C ASN A 55 -0.55 -6.80 -7.84
N TRP A 56 0.41 -5.91 -8.03
CA TRP A 56 0.33 -4.58 -7.49
C TRP A 56 -0.57 -3.75 -8.39
N GLN A 57 -1.56 -3.10 -7.79
CA GLN A 57 -2.53 -2.27 -8.48
C GLN A 57 -2.40 -0.84 -7.98
N ALA A 58 -2.12 0.09 -8.89
CA ALA A 58 -2.06 1.51 -8.59
C ALA A 58 -3.40 2.03 -8.09
N ILE A 59 -3.35 2.78 -7.00
CA ILE A 59 -4.50 3.39 -6.35
C ILE A 59 -4.32 4.91 -6.44
N GLY A 60 -5.25 5.56 -7.12
CA GLY A 60 -5.34 7.02 -7.08
C GLY A 60 -5.70 7.52 -5.68
N GLN A 61 -5.27 8.72 -5.32
CA GLN A 61 -5.51 9.32 -4.00
C GLN A 61 -7.01 9.36 -3.61
N ASP A 62 -7.90 9.60 -4.58
CA ASP A 62 -9.36 9.54 -4.37
C ASP A 62 -9.85 8.18 -3.84
N ASN A 63 -9.23 7.09 -4.28
CA ASN A 63 -9.60 5.75 -3.86
C ASN A 63 -9.15 5.43 -2.44
N LEU A 64 -8.13 6.12 -1.89
CA LEU A 64 -7.72 5.96 -0.49
C LEU A 64 -8.79 6.49 0.47
N ALA A 65 -9.53 7.52 0.05
CA ALA A 65 -10.61 8.11 0.84
C ALA A 65 -11.92 7.30 0.78
N LYS A 66 -12.02 6.32 -0.13
CA LYS A 66 -13.27 5.57 -0.33
C LYS A 66 -13.58 4.69 0.87
N LYS A 67 -14.86 4.65 1.20
CA LYS A 67 -15.41 3.84 2.27
C LYS A 67 -16.36 2.80 1.71
N THR A 68 -16.50 1.67 2.41
CA THR A 68 -17.57 0.72 2.17
C THR A 68 -18.92 1.34 2.54
N ALA A 69 -20.03 0.68 2.17
CA ALA A 69 -21.38 1.14 2.52
C ALA A 69 -21.59 1.31 4.04
N GLU A 70 -20.83 0.55 4.84
CA GLU A 70 -20.85 0.57 6.30
C GLU A 70 -19.94 1.67 6.91
N GLY A 71 -19.22 2.44 6.08
CA GLY A 71 -18.37 3.55 6.50
C GLY A 71 -16.92 3.18 6.81
N TRP A 72 -16.51 1.92 6.60
CA TRP A 72 -15.13 1.46 6.81
C TRP A 72 -14.22 1.88 5.65
N PRO A 73 -12.97 2.30 5.89
CA PRO A 73 -12.04 2.58 4.79
C PRO A 73 -11.83 1.35 3.91
N LEU A 74 -12.06 1.48 2.61
CA LEU A 74 -12.15 0.37 1.67
C LEU A 74 -10.85 -0.45 1.59
N LEU A 75 -9.71 0.22 1.73
CA LEU A 75 -8.39 -0.36 1.51
C LEU A 75 -7.58 -0.52 2.81
N ALA A 76 -8.15 -0.19 3.97
CA ALA A 76 -7.44 -0.34 5.24
C ALA A 76 -7.09 -1.80 5.52
N GLY A 77 -5.88 -2.04 6.01
CA GLY A 77 -5.34 -3.37 6.28
C GLY A 77 -4.83 -4.11 5.04
N MET A 78 -4.97 -3.54 3.83
CA MET A 78 -4.41 -4.16 2.64
C MET A 78 -2.89 -4.06 2.63
N LYS A 79 -2.23 -5.09 2.12
CA LYS A 79 -0.79 -5.03 1.81
C LYS A 79 -0.59 -3.99 0.70
N ALA A 80 0.30 -3.04 0.92
CA ALA A 80 0.57 -1.95 0.00
C ALA A 80 2.06 -1.74 -0.22
N ARG A 81 2.37 -1.03 -1.30
CA ARG A 81 3.70 -0.49 -1.56
C ARG A 81 3.59 1.00 -1.92
N VAL A 82 4.58 1.75 -1.47
CA VAL A 82 4.63 3.20 -1.66
C VAL A 82 6.00 3.59 -2.21
N LYS A 83 6.03 4.54 -3.15
CA LYS A 83 7.26 5.11 -3.71
C LYS A 83 7.11 6.62 -3.81
N HIS A 84 8.13 7.35 -3.41
CA HIS A 84 8.18 8.80 -3.52
C HIS A 84 8.45 9.21 -4.97
N ASN A 85 7.67 10.13 -5.52
CA ASN A 85 7.72 10.50 -6.95
C ASN A 85 8.92 11.39 -7.30
N GLY A 86 9.62 11.94 -6.31
CA GLY A 86 10.78 12.83 -6.47
C GLY A 86 12.16 12.17 -6.38
N ARG A 87 12.30 10.86 -6.70
CA ARG A 87 13.60 10.18 -6.76
C ARG A 87 13.80 9.40 -8.05
#